data_AF-A0A1X7VBP1-F1
#
_entry.id   AF-A0A1X7VBP1-F1
#
_cell.length_a   1.000
_cell.length_b   1.000
_cell.length_c   1.000
_cell.angle_alpha   90.00
_cell.angle_beta   90.00
_cell.angle_gamma   90.00
#
_symmetry.space_group_name_H-M   'P 1'
#
loop_
_entity.id
_entity.type
_entity.pdbx_description
1 polymer ?
#
loop_
_entity_poly.entity_id
_entity_poly.type
_entity_poly.pdbx_seq_one_letter_code
_entity_poly.pdbx_strand_id
1 'polypeptide(L)'
;MTDLPHLKSVRAGHKGVLTRKLNEFDDALVASPINSDALEQLKVVFEEKFDKLRKTNDEIVALLTDETEIVTKIEAGDLMSDSIRAALFKINRALRSVPTSTFAMPSVRSDSFCKIIRLSELTLNLLMGVILNGPHFGILLNQQFISTVT
;
A
#
# COMPACT_ATOMS: atom_id res chain seq x y z
N MET A 1 -35.59 -10.81 6.04
CA MET A 1 -35.75 -9.50 5.40
C MET A 1 -34.73 -8.57 6.03
N THR A 2 -33.89 -7.92 5.23
CA THR A 2 -32.97 -6.90 5.73
C THR A 2 -33.75 -5.60 5.93
N ASP A 3 -33.62 -4.97 7.08
CA ASP A 3 -34.32 -3.73 7.42
C ASP A 3 -33.52 -2.49 6.99
N LEU A 4 -34.23 -1.40 6.71
CA LEU A 4 -33.65 -0.14 6.24
C LEU A 4 -32.54 0.43 7.16
N PRO A 5 -32.66 0.39 8.50
CA PRO A 5 -31.59 0.81 9.41
C PRO A 5 -30.31 -0.01 9.24
N HIS A 6 -30.42 -1.33 9.07
CA HIS A 6 -29.27 -2.20 8.85
C HIS A 6 -28.57 -1.86 7.53
N LEU A 7 -29.31 -1.70 6.43
CA LEU A 7 -28.72 -1.33 5.14
C LEU A 7 -28.02 0.04 5.18
N LYS A 8 -28.62 1.02 5.87
CA LYS A 8 -27.98 2.33 6.09
C LYS A 8 -26.64 2.19 6.85
N SER A 9 -26.60 1.32 7.86
CA SER A 9 -25.38 1.00 8.62
C SER A 9 -24.31 0.31 7.75
N VAL A 10 -24.71 -0.71 6.98
CA VAL A 10 -23.82 -1.41 6.02
C VAL A 10 -23.23 -0.43 5.00
N ARG A 11 -24.05 0.45 4.43
CA ARG A 11 -23.58 1.51 3.52
C ARG A 11 -22.57 2.43 4.19
N ALA A 12 -22.80 2.86 5.43
CA ALA A 12 -21.85 3.68 6.18
C ALA A 12 -20.51 2.95 6.39
N GLY A 13 -20.56 1.66 6.72
CA GLY A 13 -19.37 0.82 6.82
C GLY A 13 -18.60 0.73 5.49
N HIS A 14 -19.29 0.51 4.37
CA HIS A 14 -18.66 0.51 3.05
C HIS A 14 -18.04 1.86 2.68
N LYS A 15 -18.74 2.98 2.95
CA LYS A 15 -18.20 4.33 2.74
C LYS A 15 -16.92 4.56 3.57
N GLY A 16 -16.93 4.19 4.86
CA GLY A 16 -15.76 4.36 5.73
C GLY A 16 -14.54 3.57 5.27
N VAL A 17 -14.73 2.32 4.84
CA VAL A 17 -13.64 1.51 4.26
C VAL A 17 -13.11 2.16 2.99
N LEU A 18 -14.01 2.63 2.13
CA LEU A 18 -13.65 3.21 0.85
C LEU A 18 -12.88 4.53 1.00
N THR A 19 -13.29 5.40 1.92
CA THR A 19 -12.55 6.63 2.26
C THR A 19 -11.12 6.31 2.71
N ARG A 20 -10.92 5.28 3.54
CA ARG A 20 -9.57 4.86 3.96
C ARG A 20 -8.74 4.39 2.75
N LYS A 21 -9.33 3.61 1.85
CA LYS A 21 -8.66 3.14 0.63
C LYS A 21 -8.34 4.25 -0.36
N LEU A 22 -9.17 5.29 -0.45
CA LEU A 22 -8.87 6.48 -1.23
C LEU A 22 -7.63 7.21 -0.69
N ASN A 23 -7.49 7.32 0.63
CA ASN A 23 -6.29 7.91 1.23
C ASN A 23 -5.05 7.05 0.95
N GLU A 24 -5.12 5.72 1.14
CA GLU A 24 -4.03 4.80 0.80
C GLU A 24 -3.64 4.89 -0.69
N PHE A 25 -4.62 5.15 -1.55
CA PHE A 25 -4.40 5.36 -2.98
C PHE A 25 -3.67 6.66 -3.29
N ASP A 26 -4.03 7.77 -2.64
CA ASP A 26 -3.33 9.04 -2.80
C ASP A 26 -1.87 8.90 -2.32
N ASP A 27 -1.63 8.18 -1.22
CA ASP A 27 -0.27 7.87 -0.73
C ASP A 27 0.53 7.02 -1.74
N ALA A 28 -0.10 5.97 -2.31
CA ALA A 28 0.54 5.08 -3.29
C ALA A 28 0.89 5.79 -4.61
N LEU A 29 0.11 6.80 -5.01
CA LEU A 29 0.39 7.60 -6.20
C LEU A 29 1.59 8.55 -6.03
N VAL A 30 1.83 9.05 -4.83
CA VAL A 30 2.91 10.01 -4.53
C VAL A 30 4.22 9.29 -4.18
N ALA A 31 4.17 7.99 -3.90
CA ALA A 31 5.35 7.16 -3.65
C ALA A 31 6.32 7.14 -4.84
N SER A 32 7.63 7.17 -4.53
CA SER A 32 8.71 7.08 -5.52
C SER A 32 9.74 6.02 -5.09
N PRO A 33 9.92 4.93 -5.86
CA PRO A 33 9.20 4.59 -7.10
C PRO A 33 7.73 4.22 -6.83
N ILE A 34 6.88 4.41 -7.85
CA ILE A 34 5.46 4.01 -7.79
C ILE A 34 5.37 2.50 -7.56
N ASN A 35 4.58 2.10 -6.56
CA ASN A 35 4.32 0.69 -6.27
C ASN A 35 3.13 0.19 -7.12
N SER A 36 3.44 -0.44 -8.25
CA SER A 36 2.43 -0.98 -9.19
C SER A 36 1.55 -2.04 -8.53
N ASP A 37 2.11 -2.91 -7.70
CA ASP A 37 1.39 -4.02 -7.09
C ASP A 37 0.36 -3.52 -6.08
N ALA A 38 0.72 -2.48 -5.32
CA ALA A 38 -0.22 -1.80 -4.42
C ALA A 38 -1.36 -1.13 -5.19
N LEU A 39 -1.07 -0.49 -6.33
CA LEU A 39 -2.09 0.12 -7.19
C LEU A 39 -3.02 -0.92 -7.81
N GLU A 40 -2.51 -2.08 -8.21
CA GLU A 40 -3.31 -3.18 -8.76
C GLU A 40 -4.23 -3.80 -7.70
N GLN A 41 -3.74 -4.00 -6.48
CA GLN A 41 -4.57 -4.43 -5.35
C GLN A 41 -5.67 -3.40 -5.02
N LEU A 42 -5.33 -2.11 -5.02
CA LEU A 42 -6.29 -1.03 -4.79
C LEU A 42 -7.37 -1.00 -5.87
N LYS A 43 -7.02 -1.27 -7.13
CA LYS A 43 -7.98 -1.38 -8.24
C LYS A 43 -9.04 -2.44 -7.96
N VAL A 44 -8.62 -3.66 -7.62
CA VAL A 44 -9.54 -4.77 -7.30
C VAL A 44 -10.46 -4.40 -6.15
N VAL A 45 -9.90 -3.83 -5.08
CA VAL A 45 -10.68 -3.40 -3.92
C VAL A 45 -11.71 -2.33 -4.29
N PHE A 46 -11.33 -1.34 -5.11
CA PHE A 46 -12.27 -0.31 -5.56
C PHE A 46 -13.40 -0.87 -6.42
N GLU A 47 -13.11 -1.78 -7.34
CA GLU A 47 -14.13 -2.45 -8.17
C GLU A 47 -15.12 -3.26 -7.30
N GLU A 48 -14.61 -4.09 -6.39
CA GLU A 48 -15.48 -4.87 -5.50
C GLU A 48 -16.36 -4.00 -4.60
N LYS A 49 -15.78 -2.91 -4.05
CA LYS A 49 -16.51 -2.02 -3.13
C LYS A 49 -17.50 -1.16 -3.88
N PHE A 50 -17.21 -0.77 -5.12
CA PHE A 50 -18.13 -0.06 -6.00
C PHE A 50 -19.40 -0.87 -6.21
N ASP A 51 -19.27 -2.14 -6.60
CA ASP A 51 -20.42 -3.00 -6.87
C ASP A 51 -21.27 -3.25 -5.62
N LYS A 52 -20.61 -3.50 -4.47
CA LYS A 52 -21.29 -3.67 -3.18
C LYS A 52 -22.05 -2.40 -2.78
N LEU A 53 -21.42 -1.24 -2.90
CA LEU A 53 -22.01 0.04 -2.53
C LEU A 53 -23.19 0.40 -3.44
N ARG A 54 -23.09 0.14 -4.75
CA ARG A 54 -24.19 0.31 -5.72
C ARG A 54 -25.38 -0.56 -5.31
N LYS A 55 -25.15 -1.87 -5.12
CA LYS A 55 -26.21 -2.81 -4.73
C LYS A 55 -26.89 -2.39 -3.43
N THR A 56 -26.13 -2.03 -2.40
CA THR A 56 -26.72 -1.56 -1.13
C THR A 56 -27.49 -0.25 -1.30
N ASN A 57 -27.06 0.65 -2.20
CA ASN A 57 -27.81 1.88 -2.45
C ASN A 57 -29.14 1.60 -3.15
N ASP A 58 -29.15 0.69 -4.13
CA ASP A 58 -30.37 0.25 -4.82
C ASP A 58 -31.36 -0.41 -3.84
N GLU A 59 -30.87 -1.28 -2.95
CA GLU A 59 -31.67 -1.90 -1.89
C GLU A 59 -32.25 -0.87 -0.91
N ILE A 60 -31.49 0.18 -0.56
CA ILE A 60 -31.99 1.28 0.27
C ILE A 60 -33.09 2.04 -0.45
N VAL A 61 -32.87 2.42 -1.72
CA VAL A 61 -33.86 3.16 -2.51
C VAL A 61 -35.15 2.36 -2.67
N ALA A 62 -35.07 1.06 -2.89
CA ALA A 62 -36.24 0.18 -3.03
C ALA A 62 -37.11 0.09 -1.76
N LEU A 63 -36.55 0.37 -0.58
CA LEU A 63 -37.25 0.34 0.70
C LEU A 63 -37.73 1.72 1.17
N LEU A 64 -37.36 2.79 0.47
CA LEU A 64 -37.81 4.14 0.77
C LEU A 64 -39.16 4.41 0.10
N THR A 65 -40.02 5.11 0.83
CA THR A 65 -41.34 5.55 0.33
C THR A 65 -41.42 7.06 0.14
N ASP A 66 -40.51 7.82 0.77
CA ASP A 66 -40.43 9.27 0.66
C ASP A 66 -39.57 9.66 -0.55
N GLU A 67 -40.18 10.39 -1.48
CA GLU A 67 -39.55 10.80 -2.75
C GLU A 67 -38.34 11.72 -2.52
N THR A 68 -38.42 12.62 -1.53
CA THR A 68 -37.32 13.54 -1.21
C THR A 68 -36.12 12.77 -0.66
N GLU A 69 -36.36 11.79 0.22
CA GLU A 69 -35.31 10.93 0.76
C GLU A 69 -34.69 10.06 -0.34
N ILE A 70 -35.49 9.54 -1.29
CA ILE A 70 -35.01 8.78 -2.44
C ILE A 70 -34.03 9.61 -3.28
N VAL A 71 -34.44 10.82 -3.70
CA VAL A 71 -33.58 11.72 -4.50
C VAL A 71 -32.27 11.98 -3.77
N THR A 72 -32.34 12.33 -2.48
CA THR A 72 -31.15 12.59 -1.67
C THR A 72 -30.23 11.36 -1.58
N LYS A 73 -30.78 10.14 -1.52
CA LYS A 73 -29.96 8.91 -1.46
C LYS A 73 -29.33 8.56 -2.81
N ILE A 74 -30.00 8.86 -3.91
CA ILE A 74 -29.46 8.66 -5.27
C ILE A 74 -28.27 9.61 -5.47
N GLU A 75 -28.45 10.91 -5.24
CA GLU A 75 -27.39 11.91 -5.38
C GLU A 75 -26.16 11.58 -4.52
N ALA A 76 -26.38 11.20 -3.26
CA ALA A 76 -25.29 10.81 -2.36
C ALA A 76 -24.60 9.49 -2.73
N GLY A 77 -25.25 8.64 -3.54
CA GLY A 77 -24.67 7.43 -4.13
C GLY A 77 -23.84 7.75 -5.37
N ASP A 78 -24.33 8.66 -6.22
CA ASP A 78 -23.67 9.09 -7.45
C ASP A 78 -22.36 9.82 -7.16
N LEU A 79 -22.34 10.74 -6.20
CA LEU A 79 -21.12 11.44 -5.78
C LEU A 79 -19.99 10.48 -5.34
N MET A 80 -20.36 9.40 -4.62
CA MET A 80 -19.39 8.38 -4.21
C MET A 80 -18.93 7.56 -5.42
N SER A 81 -19.85 7.21 -6.31
CA SER A 81 -19.58 6.46 -7.53
C SER A 81 -18.59 7.19 -8.43
N ASP A 82 -18.77 8.50 -8.60
CA ASP A 82 -17.86 9.33 -9.40
C ASP A 82 -16.47 9.44 -8.79
N SER A 83 -16.38 9.54 -7.46
CA SER A 83 -15.10 9.53 -6.74
C SER A 83 -14.33 8.22 -6.98
N ILE A 84 -15.03 7.07 -6.94
CA ILE A 84 -14.42 5.76 -7.20
C ILE A 84 -13.98 5.64 -8.66
N ARG A 85 -14.83 6.05 -9.61
CA ARG A 85 -14.49 6.04 -11.05
C ARG A 85 -13.26 6.90 -11.34
N ALA A 86 -13.17 8.08 -10.73
CA ALA A 86 -12.02 8.96 -10.86
C ALA A 86 -10.73 8.29 -10.33
N ALA A 87 -10.80 7.62 -9.17
CA ALA A 87 -9.66 6.88 -8.62
C ALA A 87 -9.24 5.72 -9.55
N LEU A 88 -10.19 4.91 -10.02
CA LEU A 88 -9.92 3.82 -10.97
C LEU A 88 -9.28 4.32 -12.27
N PHE A 89 -9.75 5.45 -12.79
CA PHE A 89 -9.16 6.06 -13.98
C PHE A 89 -7.69 6.45 -13.75
N LYS A 90 -7.39 7.08 -12.61
CA LYS A 90 -6.02 7.45 -12.23
C LYS A 90 -5.12 6.22 -12.03
N ILE A 91 -5.61 5.14 -11.40
CA ILE A 91 -4.86 3.88 -11.28
C ILE A 91 -4.52 3.32 -12.66
N ASN A 92 -5.51 3.19 -13.54
CA ASN A 92 -5.30 2.66 -14.89
C ASN A 92 -4.30 3.51 -15.67
N ARG A 93 -4.32 4.84 -15.49
CA ARG A 93 -3.32 5.74 -16.08
C ARG A 93 -1.93 5.50 -15.49
N ALA A 94 -1.80 5.45 -14.16
CA ALA A 94 -0.53 5.23 -13.48
C ALA A 94 0.14 3.92 -13.92
N LEU A 95 -0.62 2.81 -13.91
CA LEU A 95 -0.16 1.49 -14.33
C LEU A 95 0.26 1.45 -15.81
N ARG A 96 -0.45 2.16 -16.70
CA ARG A 96 -0.07 2.26 -18.13
C ARG A 96 1.14 3.16 -18.37
N SER A 97 1.36 4.13 -17.49
CA SER A 97 2.40 5.13 -17.63
C SER A 97 3.76 4.71 -17.07
N VAL A 98 3.85 3.58 -16.36
CA VAL A 98 5.15 3.03 -15.92
C VAL A 98 5.98 2.78 -17.17
N PRO A 99 6.99 3.62 -17.46
CA PRO A 99 7.91 3.32 -18.53
C PRO A 99 8.62 2.06 -18.06
N THR A 100 8.57 1.00 -18.86
CA THR A 100 9.56 -0.06 -18.76
C THR A 100 10.90 0.65 -18.71
N SER A 101 11.54 0.66 -17.55
CA SER A 101 12.89 1.17 -17.40
C SER A 101 13.73 0.37 -18.39
N THR A 102 13.98 0.98 -19.55
CA THR A 102 15.01 0.53 -20.46
C THR A 102 16.26 0.52 -19.62
N PHE A 103 16.69 -0.67 -19.22
CA PHE A 103 18.04 -0.93 -18.78
C PHE A 103 18.94 -0.49 -19.95
N ALA A 104 19.30 0.79 -19.96
CA ALA A 104 20.39 1.29 -20.76
C ALA A 104 21.65 0.66 -20.17
N MET A 105 21.98 -0.51 -20.68
CA MET A 105 23.30 -1.11 -20.51
C MET A 105 24.32 -0.02 -20.85
N PRO A 106 25.20 0.39 -19.92
CA PRO A 106 26.30 1.24 -20.30
C PRO A 106 27.15 0.42 -21.28
N SER A 107 27.12 0.81 -22.54
CA SER A 107 28.07 0.39 -23.57
C SER A 107 29.46 0.91 -23.15
N VAL A 108 30.07 0.25 -22.18
CA VAL A 108 31.48 0.47 -21.86
C VAL A 108 32.28 -0.33 -22.87
N ARG A 109 32.75 0.42 -23.86
CA ARG A 109 33.82 0.05 -24.77
C ARG A 109 35.01 -0.44 -23.93
N SER A 110 35.18 -1.75 -23.85
CA SER A 110 36.27 -2.36 -23.11
C SER A 110 37.49 -2.46 -24.02
N ASP A 111 38.22 -1.35 -24.14
CA ASP A 111 39.61 -1.41 -24.59
C ASP A 111 40.46 -2.07 -23.49
N SER A 112 41.19 -3.07 -23.91
CA SER A 112 42.09 -3.93 -23.15
C SER A 112 43.02 -3.20 -22.18
N PHE A 113 43.09 -3.65 -20.91
CA PHE A 113 44.36 -3.77 -20.18
C PHE A 113 44.23 -4.82 -19.06
N CYS A 114 44.92 -5.96 -19.24
CA CYS A 114 45.17 -6.94 -18.17
C CYS A 114 46.00 -6.29 -17.05
N LYS A 115 45.40 -6.11 -15.87
CA LYS A 115 46.14 -6.02 -14.62
C LYS A 115 45.61 -7.07 -13.65
N ILE A 116 46.44 -8.09 -13.47
CA ILE A 116 46.34 -9.15 -12.47
C ILE A 116 46.23 -8.49 -11.09
N ILE A 117 45.11 -8.66 -10.39
CA ILE A 117 45.00 -8.36 -8.97
C ILE A 117 44.93 -9.69 -8.23
N ARG A 118 45.94 -9.94 -7.40
CA ARG A 118 46.06 -11.10 -6.52
C ARG A 118 44.95 -11.09 -5.48
N LEU A 119 44.13 -12.14 -5.46
CA LEU A 119 43.26 -12.51 -4.35
C LEU A 119 44.11 -13.08 -3.21
N SER A 120 44.14 -12.40 -2.07
CA SER A 120 44.72 -12.93 -0.82
C SER A 120 43.58 -13.11 0.18
N GLU A 121 43.27 -14.37 0.47
CA GLU A 121 42.66 -14.93 1.69
C GLU A 121 41.42 -14.25 2.30
N LEU A 122 40.25 -14.80 1.97
CA LEU A 122 39.08 -14.81 2.87
C LEU A 122 39.04 -16.17 3.57
N THR A 123 39.52 -16.22 4.81
CA THR A 123 39.35 -17.37 5.71
C THR A 123 37.88 -17.52 6.09
N LEU A 124 37.22 -18.46 5.43
CA LEU A 124 36.06 -19.22 5.90
C LEU A 124 36.30 -19.75 7.31
N ASN A 125 35.43 -19.40 8.26
CA ASN A 125 35.10 -20.24 9.41
C ASN A 125 33.70 -19.85 9.90
N LEU A 126 32.70 -20.20 9.08
CA LEU A 126 31.34 -20.41 9.55
C LEU A 126 31.17 -21.92 9.76
N LEU A 127 30.60 -22.27 10.91
CA LEU A 127 30.03 -23.58 11.24
C LEU A 127 31.04 -24.65 11.72
N MET A 128 31.15 -24.84 13.03
CA MET A 128 31.01 -26.14 13.72
C MET A 128 31.29 -26.01 15.23
N GLY A 129 30.27 -26.31 16.05
CA GLY A 129 30.37 -26.48 17.52
C GLY A 129 30.36 -25.15 18.29
N VAL A 130 29.56 -24.91 19.32
CA VAL A 130 29.23 -25.78 20.43
C VAL A 130 27.89 -25.34 21.04
N ILE A 131 27.01 -26.33 21.21
CA ILE A 131 25.81 -26.30 22.05
C ILE A 131 26.24 -26.63 23.50
N LEU A 132 25.64 -25.94 24.47
CA LEU A 132 25.57 -26.20 25.94
C LEU A 132 26.76 -25.79 26.85
N ASN A 133 26.57 -24.76 27.67
CA ASN A 133 26.33 -24.84 29.13
C ASN A 133 26.32 -23.42 29.75
N GLY A 134 25.29 -23.08 30.55
CA GLY A 134 25.12 -21.76 31.20
C GLY A 134 25.99 -21.57 32.46
N PRO A 135 25.54 -20.85 33.49
CA PRO A 135 24.80 -19.58 33.53
C PRO A 135 25.56 -18.54 34.37
N HIS A 136 25.52 -17.24 34.05
CA HIS A 136 25.68 -16.23 35.09
C HIS A 136 25.09 -14.87 34.70
N PHE A 137 24.09 -14.49 35.49
CA PHE A 137 23.56 -13.15 35.64
C PHE A 137 24.69 -12.14 35.91
N GLY A 138 24.61 -10.96 35.30
CA GLY A 138 25.55 -9.87 35.54
C GLY A 138 25.15 -8.59 34.80
N ILE A 139 24.01 -8.01 35.14
CA ILE A 139 23.70 -6.60 34.88
C ILE A 139 24.47 -5.78 35.92
N LEU A 140 25.33 -4.83 35.50
CA LEU A 140 25.56 -3.53 36.13
C LEU A 140 26.76 -2.77 35.54
N LEU A 141 26.55 -1.44 35.42
CA LEU A 141 27.54 -0.35 35.45
C LEU A 141 28.38 -0.14 34.17
N ASN A 142 28.76 1.07 33.76
CA ASN A 142 28.57 2.39 34.33
C ASN A 142 28.70 3.46 33.25
N GLN A 143 27.99 4.55 33.52
CA GLN A 143 28.16 5.92 33.09
C GLN A 143 29.64 6.34 33.03
N GLN A 144 30.05 7.08 32.00
CA GLN A 144 30.93 8.23 32.20
C GLN A 144 30.82 9.27 31.08
N PHE A 145 30.35 10.43 31.53
CA PHE A 145 30.22 11.71 30.88
C PHE A 145 31.63 12.25 30.59
N ILE A 146 31.95 12.56 29.32
CA ILE A 146 33.17 13.31 28.99
C ILE A 146 32.80 14.79 28.91
N SER A 147 33.30 15.55 29.89
CA SER A 147 33.36 17.01 29.92
C SER A 147 34.78 17.43 29.62
N THR A 148 35.07 18.05 28.46
CA THR A 148 36.10 19.10 28.26
C THR A 148 35.94 19.67 26.85
N VAL A 149 35.90 20.99 26.64
CA VAL A 149 36.94 21.87 26.06
C VAL A 149 36.12 23.06 25.49
N THR A 150 36.34 24.36 25.70
CA THR A 150 37.37 25.20 26.34
C THR A 150 36.67 26.50 26.77
#